data_AF-A0A833A5I3-F1
#
_entry.id   AF-A0A833A5I3-F1
#
_cell.length_a   1.000
_cell.length_b   1.000
_cell.length_c   1.000
_cell.angle_alpha   90.00
_cell.angle_beta   90.00
_cell.angle_gamma   90.00
#
_symmetry.space_group_name_H-M   'P 1'
#
loop_
_entity.id
_entity.type
_entity.pdbx_description
1 polymer ?
#
loop_
_entity_poly.entity_id
_entity_poly.type
_entity_poly.pdbx_seq_one_letter_code
_entity_poly.pdbx_strand_id
1 'polypeptide(L)'
;MIRVIKLKDLVYENIEAKYIDENGNEIWNIPSTVSELQKAYSDTLVYLSKQRLNQILEKFSYNGLADVQFYASQNDEEALQLLDWYQAYDDAIWNWIDNEVSNITDLDNLLNLDMKAIEQQIFDQAIQIKPLP
;
A
#
# COMPACT_ATOMS: atom_id res chain seq x y z
N MET A 1 8.31 -7.94 11.83
CA MET A 1 7.65 -9.24 11.63
C MET A 1 6.44 -8.98 10.75
N ILE A 2 6.48 -9.39 9.47
CA ILE A 2 5.32 -9.26 8.57
C ILE A 2 4.31 -10.31 9.01
N ARG A 3 3.10 -9.87 9.39
CA ARG A 3 2.04 -10.77 9.85
C ARG A 3 1.07 -10.98 8.69
N VAL A 4 0.99 -12.20 8.22
CA VAL A 4 0.20 -12.56 7.04
C VAL A 4 -1.08 -13.25 7.50
N ILE A 5 -2.25 -12.78 7.05
CA ILE A 5 -3.51 -13.48 7.21
C ILE A 5 -3.90 -14.03 5.85
N LYS A 6 -4.17 -15.34 5.79
CA LYS A 6 -4.72 -15.99 4.60
C LYS A 6 -6.21 -16.22 4.79
N LEU A 7 -7.05 -15.61 3.96
CA LEU A 7 -8.49 -15.88 3.91
C LEU A 7 -8.80 -16.57 2.59
N LYS A 8 -9.19 -17.85 2.65
CA LYS A 8 -9.36 -18.70 1.45
C LYS A 8 -8.09 -18.69 0.59
N ASP A 9 -8.16 -18.15 -0.62
CA ASP A 9 -7.03 -18.07 -1.56
C ASP A 9 -6.29 -16.71 -1.51
N LEU A 10 -6.73 -15.77 -0.67
CA LEU A 10 -6.15 -14.43 -0.56
C LEU A 10 -5.15 -14.30 0.58
N VAL A 11 -4.12 -13.48 0.37
CA VAL A 11 -3.03 -13.22 1.31
C VAL A 11 -3.02 -11.72 1.65
N TYR A 12 -3.28 -11.41 2.92
CA TYR A 12 -3.25 -10.06 3.47
C TYR A 12 -2.00 -9.90 4.32
N GLU A 13 -1.27 -8.80 4.16
CA GLU A 13 0.00 -8.58 4.84
C GLU A 13 -0.16 -7.44 5.88
N ASN A 14 0.52 -7.57 7.03
CA ASN A 14 0.55 -6.63 8.15
C ASN A 14 -0.73 -6.48 9.00
N ILE A 15 -1.56 -7.52 9.09
CA ILE A 15 -2.65 -7.58 10.08
C ILE A 15 -2.14 -8.31 11.32
N GLU A 16 -2.39 -7.80 12.53
CA GLU A 16 -2.09 -8.55 13.75
C GLU A 16 -2.85 -9.88 13.75
N ALA A 17 -2.21 -11.00 13.46
CA ALA A 17 -2.90 -12.28 13.28
C ALA A 17 -3.77 -12.69 14.48
N LYS A 18 -3.38 -12.28 15.68
CA LYS A 18 -4.14 -12.48 16.92
C LYS A 18 -3.79 -11.46 18.00
N TYR A 19 -4.73 -11.21 18.90
CA TYR A 19 -4.47 -10.60 20.21
C TYR A 19 -4.90 -11.55 21.33
N ILE A 20 -4.41 -11.30 22.55
CA ILE A 20 -4.85 -12.03 23.74
C ILE A 20 -5.85 -11.15 24.48
N ASP A 21 -7.05 -11.67 24.74
CA ASP A 21 -8.07 -10.95 25.51
C ASP A 21 -7.72 -10.89 27.01
N GLU A 22 -8.51 -10.16 27.79
CA GLU A 22 -8.33 -10.03 29.25
C GLU A 22 -8.41 -11.37 30.01
N ASN A 23 -8.92 -12.42 29.37
CA ASN A 23 -9.09 -13.76 29.92
C ASN A 23 -7.98 -14.73 29.48
N GLY A 24 -6.99 -14.27 28.70
CA GLY A 24 -5.90 -15.12 28.20
C GLY A 24 -6.26 -15.94 26.95
N ASN A 25 -7.41 -15.69 26.31
CA ASN A 25 -7.79 -16.37 25.09
C ASN A 25 -7.11 -15.77 23.87
N GLU A 26 -6.68 -16.62 22.94
CA GLU A 26 -6.22 -16.18 21.63
C GLU A 26 -7.41 -15.80 20.74
N ILE A 27 -7.55 -14.51 20.43
CA ILE A 27 -8.52 -14.02 19.46
C ILE A 27 -7.80 -13.79 18.14
N TRP A 28 -8.19 -14.53 17.10
CA TRP A 28 -7.65 -14.36 15.75
C TRP A 28 -8.35 -13.19 15.06
N ASN A 29 -7.59 -12.18 14.61
CA ASN A 29 -8.14 -11.03 13.89
C ASN A 29 -8.37 -11.39 12.42
N ILE A 30 -9.25 -12.34 12.17
CA ILE A 30 -9.76 -12.61 10.83
C ILE A 30 -10.80 -11.53 10.54
N PRO A 31 -10.58 -10.63 9.57
CA PRO A 31 -11.59 -9.67 9.17
C PRO A 31 -12.90 -10.39 8.86
N SER A 32 -13.95 -10.04 9.60
CA SER A 32 -15.25 -10.71 9.58
C SER A 32 -16.39 -9.78 9.17
N THR A 33 -16.10 -8.48 9.11
CA THR A 33 -17.02 -7.44 8.67
C THR A 33 -16.46 -6.67 7.47
N VAL A 34 -17.35 -6.05 6.69
CA VAL A 34 -16.97 -5.16 5.57
C VAL A 34 -15.97 -4.09 6.03
N SER A 35 -16.21 -3.46 7.17
CA SER A 35 -15.32 -2.41 7.71
C SER A 35 -13.94 -2.94 8.11
N GLU A 36 -13.86 -4.13 8.70
CA GLU A 36 -12.57 -4.77 9.02
C GLU A 36 -11.79 -5.14 7.76
N LEU A 37 -12.46 -5.64 6.71
CA LEU A 37 -11.81 -5.94 5.43
C LEU A 37 -11.35 -4.68 4.71
N GLN A 38 -12.18 -3.62 4.70
CA GLN A 38 -11.81 -2.33 4.12
C GLN A 38 -10.53 -1.80 4.77
N LYS A 39 -10.48 -1.80 6.11
CA LYS A 39 -9.28 -1.40 6.85
C LYS A 39 -8.07 -2.27 6.49
N ALA A 40 -8.25 -3.59 6.46
CA ALA A 40 -7.20 -4.52 6.07
C ALA A 40 -6.65 -4.25 4.66
N TYR A 41 -7.51 -3.86 3.71
CA TYR A 41 -7.08 -3.48 2.37
C TYR A 41 -6.32 -2.17 2.34
N SER A 42 -6.80 -1.14 3.03
CA SER A 42 -6.07 0.13 3.15
C SER A 42 -4.67 -0.08 3.73
N ASP A 43 -4.57 -0.84 4.83
CA ASP A 43 -3.29 -1.15 5.47
C ASP A 43 -2.37 -1.96 4.55
N THR A 44 -2.92 -2.93 3.81
CA THR A 44 -2.16 -3.74 2.85
C THR A 44 -1.65 -2.88 1.69
N LEU A 45 -2.48 -1.99 1.14
CA LEU A 45 -2.09 -1.15 0.01
C LEU A 45 -1.00 -0.14 0.40
N VAL A 46 -1.11 0.48 1.58
CA VAL A 46 -0.08 1.36 2.14
C VAL A 46 1.22 0.61 2.41
N TYR A 47 1.14 -0.66 2.83
CA TYR A 47 2.32 -1.49 3.03
C TYR A 47 3.03 -1.78 1.69
N LEU A 48 2.27 -2.25 0.69
CA LEU A 48 2.80 -2.56 -0.64
C LEU A 48 3.40 -1.31 -1.30
N SER A 49 2.76 -0.15 -1.16
CA SER A 49 3.27 1.09 -1.72
C SER A 49 4.60 1.53 -1.11
N LYS A 50 4.77 1.37 0.21
CA LYS A 50 6.05 1.59 0.89
C LYS A 50 7.12 0.63 0.44
N GLN A 51 6.79 -0.66 0.26
CA GLN A 51 7.75 -1.63 -0.26
C GLN A 51 8.24 -1.23 -1.66
N ARG A 52 7.32 -0.85 -2.55
CA ARG A 52 7.65 -0.44 -3.91
C ARG A 52 8.49 0.83 -3.96
N LEU A 53 8.10 1.84 -3.18
CA LEU A 53 8.87 3.06 -3.03
C LEU A 53 10.31 2.74 -2.60
N ASN A 54 10.50 1.93 -1.57
CA ASN A 54 11.84 1.58 -1.10
C ASN A 54 12.68 0.86 -2.17
N GLN A 55 12.08 -0.05 -2.95
CA GLN A 55 12.76 -0.70 -4.07
C GLN A 55 13.21 0.29 -5.15
N ILE A 56 12.39 1.29 -5.44
CA ILE A 56 12.71 2.33 -6.41
C ILE A 56 13.81 3.24 -5.87
N LEU A 57 13.70 3.70 -4.62
CA LEU A 57 14.73 4.51 -3.99
C LEU A 57 16.09 3.79 -3.98
N GLU A 58 16.11 2.49 -3.64
CA GLU A 58 17.31 1.66 -3.69
C GLU A 58 17.87 1.56 -5.11
N LYS A 59 17.01 1.39 -6.13
CA LYS A 59 17.41 1.35 -7.55
C LYS A 59 18.12 2.64 -7.98
N PHE A 60 17.67 3.80 -7.48
CA PHE A 60 18.27 5.11 -7.76
C PHE A 60 19.28 5.55 -6.69
N SER A 61 19.72 4.64 -5.82
CA SER A 61 20.73 4.90 -4.78
C SER A 61 20.37 6.01 -3.77
N TYR A 62 19.08 6.26 -3.55
CA TYR A 62 18.60 7.16 -2.50
C TYR A 62 18.34 6.39 -1.20
N ASN A 63 18.74 6.98 -0.07
CA ASN A 63 18.55 6.36 1.25
C ASN A 63 17.11 6.49 1.79
N GLY A 64 16.29 7.35 1.16
CA GLY A 64 14.95 7.68 1.61
C GLY A 64 14.37 8.87 0.84
N LEU A 65 13.07 9.13 1.00
CA LEU A 65 12.42 10.30 0.39
C LEU A 65 13.02 11.64 0.83
N ALA A 66 13.54 11.73 2.06
CA ALA A 66 14.20 12.94 2.54
C ALA A 66 15.45 13.27 1.70
N ASP A 67 16.15 12.24 1.21
CA ASP A 67 17.33 12.37 0.34
C ASP A 67 16.90 12.91 -1.04
N VAL A 68 15.87 12.31 -1.63
CA VAL A 68 15.25 12.77 -2.87
C VAL A 68 14.82 14.23 -2.77
N GLN A 69 14.11 14.60 -1.69
CA GLN A 69 13.68 15.99 -1.46
C GLN A 69 14.86 16.96 -1.34
N PHE A 70 15.93 16.54 -0.67
CA PHE A 70 17.14 17.35 -0.54
C PHE A 70 17.81 17.61 -1.90
N TYR A 71 17.97 16.59 -2.74
CA TYR A 71 18.54 16.76 -4.08
C TYR A 71 17.60 17.53 -5.02
N ALA A 72 16.29 17.26 -4.97
CA ALA A 72 15.29 18.01 -5.73
C ALA A 72 15.34 19.51 -5.38
N SER A 73 15.54 19.87 -4.11
CA SER A 73 15.70 21.27 -3.69
C SER A 73 16.95 21.96 -4.25
N GLN A 74 17.93 21.18 -4.71
CA GLN A 74 19.13 21.65 -5.40
C GLN A 74 18.97 21.67 -6.93
N ASN A 75 17.75 21.40 -7.43
CA ASN A 75 17.42 21.28 -8.86
C ASN A 75 18.06 20.08 -9.56
N ASP A 76 18.31 18.99 -8.82
CA ASP A 76 18.69 17.72 -9.44
C ASP A 76 17.50 17.15 -10.25
N GLU A 77 17.71 16.91 -11.55
CA GLU A 77 16.64 16.52 -12.46
C GLU A 77 16.09 15.11 -12.17
N GLU A 78 16.96 14.16 -11.77
CA GLU A 78 16.57 12.79 -11.42
C GLU A 78 15.70 12.81 -10.15
N ALA A 79 16.13 13.54 -9.13
CA ALA A 79 15.39 13.69 -7.89
C ALA A 79 14.04 14.40 -8.07
N LEU A 80 13.99 15.43 -8.93
CA LEU A 80 12.75 16.12 -9.27
C LEU A 80 11.76 15.19 -9.98
N GLN A 81 12.22 14.44 -10.98
CA GLN A 81 11.37 13.48 -11.70
C GLN A 81 10.89 12.35 -10.78
N LEU A 82 11.76 11.85 -9.91
CA LEU A 82 11.41 10.81 -8.94
C LEU A 82 10.38 11.31 -7.92
N LEU A 83 10.50 12.55 -7.45
CA LEU A 83 9.53 13.18 -6.54
C LEU A 83 8.17 13.39 -7.22
N ASP A 84 8.18 13.83 -8.49
CA ASP A 84 6.98 13.98 -9.32
C ASP A 84 6.24 12.64 -9.51
N TRP A 85 6.96 11.57 -9.82
CA TRP A 85 6.39 10.22 -9.90
C TRP A 85 5.84 9.77 -8.54
N TYR A 86 6.61 9.95 -7.46
CA TYR A 86 6.18 9.55 -6.12
C TYR A 86 4.88 10.24 -5.71
N GLN A 87 4.74 11.54 -6.00
CA GLN A 87 3.53 12.28 -5.68
C GLN A 87 2.33 11.74 -6.47
N ALA A 88 2.48 11.49 -7.77
CA ALA A 88 1.41 10.89 -8.58
C ALA A 88 1.01 9.48 -8.08
N TYR A 89 1.99 8.69 -7.63
CA TYR A 89 1.77 7.36 -7.08
C TYR A 89 1.08 7.39 -5.72
N ASP A 90 1.53 8.23 -4.78
CA ASP A 90 0.93 8.38 -3.44
C ASP A 90 -0.52 8.90 -3.54
N ASP A 91 -0.75 9.91 -4.39
CA ASP A 91 -2.09 10.46 -4.65
C ASP A 91 -3.05 9.37 -5.19
N ALA A 92 -2.57 8.52 -6.09
CA ALA A 92 -3.38 7.44 -6.66
C ALA A 92 -3.69 6.32 -5.64
N ILE A 93 -2.75 6.00 -4.75
CA ILE A 93 -2.97 5.07 -3.62
C ILE A 93 -4.07 5.60 -2.70
N TRP A 94 -3.97 6.87 -2.26
CA TRP A 94 -4.97 7.47 -1.36
C TRP A 94 -6.32 7.62 -2.04
N ASN A 95 -6.34 7.99 -3.33
CA ASN A 95 -7.59 8.04 -4.09
C ASN A 95 -8.28 6.67 -4.14
N TRP A 96 -7.52 5.58 -4.32
CA TRP A 96 -8.09 4.24 -4.33
C TRP A 96 -8.63 3.82 -2.95
N ILE A 97 -7.91 4.16 -1.88
CA ILE A 97 -8.36 3.92 -0.50
C ILE A 97 -9.65 4.69 -0.20
N ASP A 98 -9.66 5.99 -0.47
CA ASP A 98 -10.76 6.86 -0.07
C ASP A 98 -12.01 6.63 -0.93
N ASN A 99 -11.85 6.32 -2.22
CA ASN A 99 -12.97 6.24 -3.17
C ASN A 99 -13.33 4.83 -3.64
N GLU A 100 -12.40 3.89 -3.71
CA GLU A 100 -12.73 2.53 -4.18
C GLU A 100 -13.03 1.63 -2.98
N VAL A 101 -12.10 1.52 -2.01
CA VAL A 101 -12.30 0.65 -0.82
C VAL A 101 -13.54 1.05 -0.03
N SER A 102 -13.67 2.34 0.26
CA SER A 102 -14.76 2.88 1.09
C SER A 102 -16.15 2.62 0.50
N ASN A 103 -16.24 2.50 -0.83
CA ASN A 103 -17.51 2.35 -1.55
C ASN A 103 -17.93 0.88 -1.72
N ILE A 104 -17.05 -0.09 -1.44
CA ILE A 104 -17.41 -1.50 -1.52
C ILE A 104 -18.18 -1.91 -0.26
N THR A 105 -19.48 -2.14 -0.41
CA THR A 105 -20.39 -2.51 0.67
C THR A 105 -20.66 -4.01 0.76
N ASP A 106 -20.16 -4.78 -0.22
CA ASP A 106 -20.37 -6.22 -0.32
C ASP A 106 -19.12 -7.01 0.06
N LEU A 107 -19.31 -7.98 0.96
CA LEU A 107 -18.24 -8.81 1.51
C LEU A 107 -17.66 -9.76 0.47
N ASP A 108 -18.49 -10.32 -0.42
CA ASP A 108 -18.03 -11.24 -1.45
C ASP A 108 -17.20 -10.52 -2.51
N ASN A 109 -17.57 -9.29 -2.89
CA ASN A 109 -16.74 -8.44 -3.75
C ASN A 109 -15.40 -8.07 -3.10
N LEU A 110 -15.40 -7.73 -1.81
CA LEU A 110 -14.16 -7.47 -1.06
C LEU A 110 -13.25 -8.70 -1.14
N LEU A 111 -13.74 -9.88 -0.76
CA LEU A 111 -12.99 -11.15 -0.74
C LEU A 111 -12.43 -11.63 -2.09
N ASN A 112 -12.66 -10.93 -3.19
CA ASN A 112 -12.09 -11.24 -4.50
C ASN A 112 -11.01 -10.24 -4.96
N LEU A 113 -10.72 -9.20 -4.16
CA LEU A 113 -9.70 -8.22 -4.51
C LEU A 113 -8.29 -8.78 -4.30
N ASP A 114 -7.47 -8.68 -5.35
CA ASP A 114 -6.03 -8.91 -5.29
C ASP A 114 -5.29 -7.58 -5.12
N MET A 115 -4.89 -7.31 -3.88
CA MET A 115 -4.21 -6.05 -3.54
C MET A 115 -2.87 -5.86 -4.23
N LYS A 116 -2.16 -6.94 -4.59
CA LYS A 116 -0.90 -6.84 -5.32
C LYS A 116 -1.15 -6.45 -6.77
N ALA A 117 -2.18 -7.04 -7.39
CA ALA A 117 -2.59 -6.66 -8.73
C ALA A 117 -3.09 -5.21 -8.78
N ILE A 118 -3.88 -4.78 -7.79
CA ILE A 118 -4.37 -3.40 -7.68
C ILE A 118 -3.19 -2.43 -7.51
N GLU A 119 -2.28 -2.70 -6.58
CA GLU A 119 -1.10 -1.86 -6.38
C GLU A 119 -0.25 -1.75 -7.64
N GLN A 120 -0.05 -2.86 -8.36
CA GLN A 120 0.65 -2.88 -9.64
C GLN A 120 -0.05 -2.01 -10.70
N GLN A 121 -1.39 -2.04 -10.78
CA GLN A 121 -2.15 -1.19 -11.70
C GLN A 121 -1.97 0.30 -11.36
N ILE A 122 -2.03 0.66 -10.07
CA ILE A 122 -1.80 2.03 -9.61
C ILE A 122 -0.38 2.49 -9.96
N PHE A 123 0.61 1.61 -9.77
CA PHE A 123 1.99 1.86 -10.16
C PHE A 123 2.14 2.13 -11.66
N ASP A 124 1.54 1.29 -12.51
CA ASP A 124 1.62 1.43 -13.96
C ASP A 124 0.94 2.73 -14.43
N GLN A 125 -0.17 3.12 -13.80
CA GLN A 125 -0.84 4.40 -14.05
C GLN A 125 0.05 5.59 -13.66
N ALA A 126 0.70 5.53 -12.48
CA ALA A 126 1.60 6.59 -12.04
C ALA A 126 2.78 6.77 -13.03
N ILE A 127 3.37 5.68 -13.53
CA ILE A 127 4.42 5.73 -14.56
C ILE A 127 3.93 6.39 -15.86
N GLN A 128 2.70 6.10 -16.28
CA GLN A 128 2.15 6.71 -17.50
C GLN A 128 1.93 8.21 -17.37
N ILE A 129 1.56 8.69 -16.17
CA ILE A 129 1.29 10.12 -15.91
C ILE A 129 2.59 10.88 -15.63
N LYS A 130 3.48 10.29 -14.82
CA LYS A 130 4.78 10.83 -14.41
C LYS A 130 5.83 9.72 -14.51
N PRO A 131 6.56 9.59 -15.62
CA PRO A 131 7.55 8.54 -15.78
C PRO A 131 8.65 8.61 -14.71
N LEU A 132 9.17 7.44 -14.32
CA LEU A 132 10.41 7.36 -13.55
C LEU A 132 11.60 7.86 -14.40
N PRO A 133 12.67 8.37 -13.75
CA PRO A 133 13.91 8.76 -14.44
C PRO A 133 14.58 7.62 -15.23
#